data_AF-A0A4Z1GLK6-F1
#
_entry.id   AF-A0A4Z1GLK6-F1
#
_cell.length_a   1.000
_cell.length_b   1.000
_cell.length_c   1.000
_cell.angle_alpha   90.00
_cell.angle_beta   90.00
_cell.angle_gamma   90.00
#
_symmetry.space_group_name_H-M   'P 1'
#
loop_
_entity.id
_entity.type
_entity.pdbx_description
1 polymer ?
#
loop_
_entity_poly.entity_id
_entity_poly.type
_entity_poly.pdbx_seq_one_letter_code
_entity_poly.pdbx_strand_id
1 'polypeptide(L)'
;MLNTEESCQEFIKNHTPSSIAQQIRQDQELCQTQGLPSLLALYLPRVESPLGEKIAKELYPKNAPARYSYSIGAALYTGIIQGIQAYLHQMSPQSRHGSLPDALGGAAENPPSIEDVETALRVLDFYVKSQDGIRIDGKTPLNNVVQVLNQRLRSPFSTASEDATRGKRKERKCYLCHFLITSPHPQYPALCKPCGGFNLASSNLSLPEALNLDGKMALVTGGRINLGFYTALRLLRCGAQVIVSSRYPRDAAVRYLAECDSDKWVKRLRILGADFRAANDVFHLVAGIKQILRNRSRDNTPKLDILINNAAQTWTDSVKEERRAIDLENQLRLEDNNHNNLILDTNYNSRIRGGVQSLNLLEFDTEKNRLNEISTEEAGIIGRTEKTTSISTKMEEPKTSWVQSLYEIPYEDVISAHSVNTFVPLILIRELLPLMGTPRPHPATNGQPAKPLAHIINVSAREGVFEPTPTNRHKNGYHVHTNLTKAALNMLTETEAAAAWRDRKVAMNSVDPGYLSAAKEVIENRKRNGEWDGCPIGWEDGAARVLWSVAVGESGKGAVWGRFLKDFGMGEGEERITR
;
A
#
# COMPACT_ATOMS: atom_id res chain seq x y z
N MET A 1 40.24 16.66 23.99
CA MET A 1 39.54 15.72 23.07
C MET A 1 38.14 16.26 22.89
N LEU A 2 37.59 16.20 21.67
CA LEU A 2 36.21 16.64 21.39
C LEU A 2 35.24 15.48 21.67
N ASN A 3 35.14 15.12 22.94
CA ASN A 3 34.44 13.93 23.44
C ASN A 3 33.32 14.23 24.44
N THR A 4 33.08 15.50 24.75
CA THR A 4 31.93 15.96 25.56
C THR A 4 31.16 17.06 24.82
N GLU A 5 29.91 17.29 25.19
CA GLU A 5 29.10 18.36 24.62
C GLU A 5 29.74 19.75 24.83
N GLU A 6 30.23 20.02 26.05
CA GLU A 6 30.85 21.30 26.40
C GLU A 6 32.10 21.57 25.56
N SER A 7 32.94 20.54 25.37
CA SER A 7 34.16 20.67 24.55
C SER A 7 33.84 20.91 23.08
N CYS A 8 32.77 20.31 22.56
CA CYS A 8 32.34 20.51 21.17
C CYS A 8 31.76 21.91 20.96
N GLN A 9 30.92 22.39 21.88
CA GLN A 9 30.34 23.73 21.81
C GLN A 9 31.41 24.82 21.95
N GLU A 10 32.38 24.64 22.87
CA GLU A 10 33.51 25.55 23.03
C GLU A 10 34.41 25.57 21.79
N PHE A 11 34.65 24.40 21.18
CA PHE A 11 35.42 24.31 19.94
C PHE A 11 34.75 25.04 18.79
N ILE A 12 33.44 24.86 18.59
CA ILE A 12 32.66 25.55 17.55
C ILE A 12 32.70 27.07 17.75
N LYS A 13 32.68 27.54 19.00
CA LYS A 13 32.69 28.97 19.32
C LYS A 13 34.06 29.63 19.13
N ASN A 14 35.14 28.91 19.45
CA ASN A 14 36.49 29.48 19.55
C ASN A 14 37.36 29.23 18.31
N HIS A 15 36.93 28.38 17.36
CA HIS A 15 37.72 28.02 16.18
C HIS A 15 37.15 28.58 14.87
N THR A 16 38.03 28.78 13.89
CA THR A 16 37.65 29.29 12.57
C THR A 16 36.93 28.20 11.75
N PRO A 17 36.06 28.59 10.78
CA PRO A 17 35.41 27.62 9.88
C PRO A 17 36.38 26.69 9.15
N SER A 18 37.60 27.16 8.85
CA SER A 18 38.65 26.36 8.20
C SER A 18 39.21 25.28 9.14
N SER A 19 39.42 25.62 10.41
CA SER A 19 39.84 24.65 11.44
C SER A 19 38.76 23.61 11.72
N ILE A 20 37.49 24.03 11.75
CA ILE A 20 36.35 23.13 11.90
C ILE A 20 36.26 22.18 10.69
N ALA A 21 36.40 22.70 9.46
CA ALA A 21 36.42 21.88 8.24
C ALA A 21 37.55 20.84 8.26
N GLN A 22 38.73 21.20 8.74
CA GLN A 22 39.86 20.30 8.88
C GLN A 22 39.58 19.18 9.90
N GLN A 23 39.00 19.52 11.05
CA GLN A 23 38.66 18.54 12.09
C GLN A 23 37.63 17.52 11.59
N ILE A 24 36.60 17.96 10.85
CA ILE A 24 35.57 17.05 10.31
C ILE A 24 36.17 16.14 9.21
N ARG A 25 37.14 16.62 8.42
CA ARG A 25 37.86 15.77 7.46
C ARG A 25 38.70 14.69 8.16
N GLN A 26 39.36 15.03 9.26
CA GLN A 26 40.09 14.05 10.08
C GLN A 26 39.13 13.01 10.67
N ASP A 27 37.97 13.45 11.19
CA ASP A 27 36.94 12.54 11.68
C ASP A 27 36.40 11.62 10.57
N GLN A 28 36.25 12.13 9.35
CA GLN A 28 35.88 11.34 8.18
C GLN A 28 36.93 10.26 7.84
N GLU A 29 38.22 10.61 7.89
CA GLU A 29 39.33 9.67 7.66
C GLU A 29 39.43 8.61 8.77
N LEU A 30 39.16 9.00 10.02
CA LEU A 30 39.04 8.06 11.14
C LEU A 30 37.89 7.09 10.92
N CYS A 31 36.73 7.54 10.43
CA CYS A 31 35.62 6.63 10.09
C CYS A 31 36.02 5.62 9.00
N GLN A 32 36.82 6.04 8.01
CA GLN A 32 37.29 5.16 6.93
C GLN A 32 38.29 4.11 7.41
N THR A 33 39.12 4.46 8.40
CA THR A 33 40.15 3.59 8.98
C THR A 33 39.66 2.80 10.20
N GLN A 34 38.35 2.79 10.46
CA GLN A 34 37.71 2.16 11.62
C GLN A 34 38.15 2.74 13.00
N GLY A 35 38.67 3.96 13.01
CA GLY A 35 38.98 4.71 14.23
C GLY A 35 37.74 5.32 14.90
N LEU A 36 37.93 5.93 16.08
CA LEU A 36 36.88 6.67 16.79
C LEU A 36 36.94 8.16 16.39
N PRO A 37 35.98 8.66 15.60
CA PRO A 37 35.90 10.09 15.29
C PRO A 37 35.44 10.91 16.49
N SER A 38 35.66 12.22 16.45
CA SER A 38 35.14 13.11 17.48
C SER A 38 33.61 13.24 17.48
N LEU A 39 33.04 13.74 18.58
CA LEU A 39 31.60 14.01 18.67
C LEU A 39 31.18 15.32 17.99
N LEU A 40 32.11 16.07 17.41
CA LEU A 40 31.87 17.40 16.85
C LEU A 40 30.75 17.40 15.80
N ALA A 41 30.67 16.35 14.97
CA ALA A 41 29.65 16.22 13.93
C ALA A 41 28.20 16.18 14.45
N LEU A 42 27.97 15.86 15.73
CA LEU A 42 26.64 15.87 16.35
C LEU A 42 26.16 17.27 16.72
N TYR A 43 27.07 18.23 16.88
CA TYR A 43 26.79 19.57 17.37
C TYR A 43 26.94 20.66 16.29
N LEU A 44 27.35 20.29 15.07
CA LEU A 44 27.46 21.23 13.97
C LEU A 44 26.09 21.63 13.42
N PRO A 45 25.92 22.91 13.04
CA PRO A 45 24.65 23.40 12.53
C PRO A 45 24.37 22.90 11.11
N ARG A 46 23.13 23.02 10.64
CA ARG A 46 22.79 22.67 9.25
C ARG A 46 23.47 23.61 8.24
N VAL A 47 23.59 23.16 6.99
CA VAL A 47 24.28 23.89 5.92
C VAL A 47 23.65 25.26 5.62
N GLU A 48 22.34 25.41 5.87
CA GLU A 48 21.61 26.66 5.67
C GLU A 48 21.93 27.73 6.73
N SER A 49 22.69 27.37 7.77
CA SER A 49 23.14 28.33 8.78
C SER A 49 24.35 29.15 8.29
N PRO A 50 24.52 30.40 8.76
CA PRO A 50 25.67 31.24 8.38
C PRO A 50 27.03 30.61 8.68
N LEU A 51 27.12 29.76 9.72
CA LEU A 51 28.34 29.04 10.06
C LEU A 51 28.51 27.79 9.19
N GLY A 52 27.44 27.03 8.94
CA GLY A 52 27.44 25.87 8.06
C GLY A 52 27.84 26.21 6.63
N GLU A 53 27.36 27.34 6.09
CA GLU A 53 27.77 27.83 4.77
C GLU A 53 29.27 28.16 4.70
N LYS A 54 29.82 28.79 5.75
CA LYS A 54 31.25 29.12 5.81
C LYS A 54 32.11 27.86 5.87
N ILE A 55 31.70 26.84 6.62
CA ILE A 55 32.42 25.56 6.69
C ILE A 55 32.31 24.82 5.35
N ALA A 56 31.13 24.82 4.72
CA ALA A 56 30.91 24.21 3.41
C ALA A 56 31.81 24.81 2.31
N LYS A 57 32.08 26.12 2.36
CA LYS A 57 33.03 26.80 1.47
C LYS A 57 34.47 26.33 1.67
N GLU A 58 34.90 26.12 2.92
CA GLU A 58 36.25 25.60 3.25
C GLU A 58 36.44 24.13 2.85
N LEU A 59 35.36 23.35 2.81
CA LEU A 59 35.39 21.95 2.36
C LEU A 59 35.48 21.80 0.85
N TYR A 60 35.32 22.88 0.08
CA TYR A 60 35.39 22.86 -1.38
C TYR A 60 36.83 22.63 -1.90
N PRO A 61 37.03 21.83 -2.96
CA PRO A 61 38.36 21.67 -3.55
C PRO A 61 38.86 22.99 -4.16
N LYS A 62 40.06 23.45 -3.78
CA LYS A 62 40.65 24.72 -4.25
C LYS A 62 40.81 24.83 -5.78
N ASN A 63 40.73 23.71 -6.51
CA ASN A 63 40.95 23.62 -7.95
C ASN A 63 39.64 23.49 -8.77
N ALA A 64 38.46 23.55 -8.15
CA ALA A 64 37.19 23.26 -8.82
C ALA A 64 36.47 24.53 -9.35
N PRO A 65 35.76 24.46 -10.50
CA PRO A 65 35.20 25.64 -11.18
C PRO A 65 34.21 26.45 -10.33
N ALA A 66 34.35 27.78 -10.27
CA ALA A 66 33.59 28.67 -9.39
C ALA A 66 32.05 28.56 -9.52
N ARG A 67 31.55 28.20 -10.71
CA ARG A 67 30.12 28.05 -11.06
C ARG A 67 29.36 27.05 -10.19
N TYR A 68 30.01 26.02 -9.65
CA TYR A 68 29.37 24.96 -8.87
C TYR A 68 29.84 24.92 -7.40
N SER A 69 30.53 25.97 -6.94
CA SER A 69 31.21 26.01 -5.65
C SER A 69 30.29 25.82 -4.44
N TYR A 70 29.13 26.47 -4.46
CA TYR A 70 28.17 26.40 -3.35
C TYR A 70 27.45 25.05 -3.28
N SER A 71 26.87 24.57 -4.40
CA SER A 71 26.07 23.34 -4.42
C SER A 71 26.91 22.10 -4.10
N ILE A 72 28.16 22.06 -4.56
CA ILE A 72 29.08 20.95 -4.27
C ILE A 72 29.57 21.04 -2.82
N GLY A 73 29.96 22.23 -2.33
CA GLY A 73 30.38 22.41 -0.94
C GLY A 73 29.28 22.05 0.05
N ALA A 74 28.03 22.42 -0.24
CA ALA A 74 26.87 22.11 0.58
C ALA A 74 26.57 20.60 0.62
N ALA A 75 26.66 19.92 -0.52
CA ALA A 75 26.50 18.47 -0.61
C ALA A 75 27.61 17.73 0.15
N LEU A 76 28.87 18.19 0.03
CA LEU A 76 30.01 17.61 0.76
C LEU A 76 29.86 17.80 2.27
N TYR A 77 29.55 19.00 2.73
CA TYR A 77 29.33 19.29 4.15
C TYR A 77 28.25 18.37 4.75
N THR A 78 27.10 18.29 4.07
CA THR A 78 25.98 17.46 4.51
C THR A 78 26.33 15.97 4.51
N GLY A 79 26.98 15.48 3.44
CA GLY A 79 27.36 14.08 3.32
C GLY A 79 28.42 13.64 4.33
N ILE A 80 29.41 14.48 4.61
CA ILE A 80 30.46 14.17 5.59
C ILE A 80 29.87 14.08 7.00
N ILE A 81 29.05 15.06 7.40
CA ILE A 81 28.40 15.07 8.72
C ILE A 81 27.51 13.84 8.88
N GLN A 82 26.65 13.56 7.90
CA GLN A 82 25.76 12.38 7.95
C GLN A 82 26.55 11.07 7.99
N GLY A 83 27.68 10.99 7.29
CA GLY A 83 28.57 9.83 7.32
C GLY A 83 29.17 9.57 8.70
N ILE A 84 29.71 10.61 9.34
CA ILE A 84 30.30 10.51 10.69
C ILE A 84 29.21 10.20 11.73
N GLN A 85 28.04 10.85 11.65
CA GLN A 85 26.91 10.57 12.54
C GLN A 85 26.44 9.12 12.40
N ALA A 86 26.27 8.62 11.18
CA ALA A 86 25.87 7.24 10.92
C ALA A 86 26.92 6.25 11.46
N TYR A 87 28.21 6.55 11.28
CA TYR A 87 29.30 5.74 11.82
C TYR A 87 29.26 5.69 13.35
N LEU A 88 29.16 6.85 14.02
CA LEU A 88 29.01 6.95 15.48
C LEU A 88 27.75 6.23 15.99
N HIS A 89 26.65 6.20 15.24
CA HIS A 89 25.45 5.45 15.64
C HIS A 89 25.58 3.93 15.46
N GLN A 90 26.47 3.46 14.58
CA GLN A 90 26.66 2.04 14.27
C GLN A 90 27.76 1.36 15.11
N MET A 91 28.62 2.11 15.81
CA MET A 91 29.66 1.53 16.68
C MET A 91 29.06 0.77 17.87
N SER A 92 29.49 -0.48 18.08
CA SER A 92 29.05 -1.32 19.20
C SER A 92 29.48 -0.75 20.57
N PRO A 93 28.74 -1.00 21.67
CA PRO A 93 29.05 -0.45 23.01
C PRO A 93 30.47 -0.80 23.51
N GLN A 94 31.01 -1.96 23.08
CA GLN A 94 32.34 -2.45 23.48
C GLN A 94 33.49 -1.61 22.89
N SER A 95 33.24 -0.88 21.79
CA SER A 95 34.21 0.01 21.16
C SER A 95 34.25 1.42 21.78
N ARG A 96 33.35 1.71 22.73
CA ARG A 96 33.14 3.05 23.31
C ARG A 96 33.66 3.21 24.74
N HIS A 97 34.18 2.15 25.35
CA HIS A 97 34.66 2.17 26.72
C HIS A 97 36.12 1.74 26.81
N GLY A 98 37.03 2.71 26.67
CA GLY A 98 38.22 2.70 27.51
C GLY A 98 37.76 2.98 28.94
N SER A 99 37.71 1.92 29.74
CA SER A 99 37.72 1.85 31.22
C SER A 99 36.97 2.96 31.98
N LEU A 100 35.84 2.64 32.65
CA LEU A 100 35.40 3.17 33.96
C LEU A 100 33.97 2.68 34.33
N PRO A 101 33.55 2.70 35.61
CA PRO A 101 33.10 1.55 36.39
C PRO A 101 31.58 1.49 36.63
N ASP A 102 31.14 0.34 37.16
CA ASP A 102 29.75 0.00 37.46
C ASP A 102 29.00 1.09 38.23
N ALA A 103 27.92 1.58 37.63
CA ALA A 103 26.90 2.38 38.30
C ALA A 103 25.51 1.78 38.00
N LEU A 104 25.20 0.65 38.64
CA LEU A 104 23.81 0.25 38.88
C LEU A 104 23.31 1.03 40.09
N GLY A 105 22.42 1.98 39.84
CA GLY A 105 21.75 2.77 40.87
C GLY A 105 20.32 3.12 40.48
N GLY A 106 19.38 2.25 40.87
CA GLY A 106 18.02 2.64 41.25
C GLY A 106 17.03 2.98 40.13
N ALA A 107 16.55 1.98 39.41
CA ALA A 107 15.19 2.00 38.87
C ALA A 107 14.38 0.94 39.61
N ALA A 108 13.24 1.32 40.20
CA ALA A 108 12.37 0.41 40.92
C ALA A 108 11.84 -0.67 39.96
N GLU A 109 12.25 -1.91 40.17
CA GLU A 109 11.74 -3.08 39.45
C GLU A 109 10.30 -3.35 39.90
N ASN A 110 9.33 -2.87 39.12
CA ASN A 110 7.97 -3.38 39.24
C ASN A 110 7.98 -4.82 38.71
N PRO A 111 7.52 -5.81 39.48
CA PRO A 111 7.44 -7.18 39.00
C PRO A 111 6.47 -7.24 37.80
N PRO A 112 6.81 -8.00 36.75
CA PRO A 112 5.98 -8.12 35.54
C PRO A 112 4.58 -8.64 35.89
N SER A 113 3.56 -8.16 35.15
CA SER A 113 2.19 -8.61 35.36
C SER A 113 2.02 -10.07 34.94
N ILE A 114 0.97 -10.73 35.45
CA ILE A 114 0.64 -12.12 35.06
C ILE A 114 0.44 -12.22 33.54
N GLU A 115 -0.09 -11.17 32.90
CA GLU A 115 -0.29 -11.09 31.44
C GLU A 115 1.04 -10.99 30.69
N ASP A 116 2.03 -10.27 31.23
CA ASP A 116 3.39 -10.22 30.69
C ASP A 116 4.08 -11.59 30.79
N VAL A 117 3.89 -12.28 31.92
CA VAL A 117 4.42 -13.62 32.14
C VAL A 117 3.76 -14.65 31.22
N GLU A 118 2.44 -14.60 31.04
CA GLU A 118 1.72 -15.48 30.12
C GLU A 118 2.10 -15.21 28.66
N THR A 119 2.27 -13.95 28.28
CA THR A 119 2.71 -13.56 26.94
C THR A 119 4.13 -14.06 26.67
N ALA A 120 5.04 -13.90 27.63
CA ALA A 120 6.39 -14.45 27.55
C ALA A 120 6.37 -15.98 27.42
N LEU A 121 5.53 -16.69 28.18
CA LEU A 121 5.38 -18.14 28.09
C LEU A 121 4.81 -18.60 26.74
N ARG A 122 3.84 -17.87 26.16
CA ARG A 122 3.30 -18.17 24.82
C ARG A 122 4.33 -17.96 23.72
N VAL A 123 5.12 -16.90 23.83
CA VAL A 123 6.23 -16.64 22.90
C VAL A 123 7.27 -17.77 23.01
N LEU A 124 7.65 -18.17 24.23
CA LEU A 124 8.56 -19.29 24.46
C LEU A 124 8.02 -20.63 23.93
N ASP A 125 6.74 -20.95 24.18
CA ASP A 125 6.09 -22.16 23.66
C ASP A 125 6.04 -22.18 22.13
N PHE A 126 5.75 -21.04 21.48
CA PHE A 126 5.80 -20.91 20.01
C PHE A 126 7.21 -21.20 19.46
N TYR A 127 8.24 -20.65 20.12
CA TYR A 127 9.62 -20.87 19.68
C TYR A 127 10.10 -22.31 19.87
N VAL A 128 9.56 -23.06 20.83
CA VAL A 128 9.99 -24.45 21.13
C VAL A 128 9.13 -25.50 20.38
N LYS A 129 7.82 -25.29 20.24
CA LYS A 129 6.93 -26.18 19.47
C LYS A 129 7.30 -26.28 17.99
N SER A 130 7.92 -25.26 17.43
CA SER A 130 8.25 -25.20 16.00
C SER A 130 9.36 -26.17 15.56
N GLN A 131 10.05 -26.86 16.49
CA GLN A 131 11.12 -27.81 16.13
C GLN A 131 11.05 -29.17 16.83
N ASP A 132 10.77 -29.25 18.14
CA ASP A 132 10.93 -30.51 18.90
C ASP A 132 9.63 -31.05 19.55
N GLY A 133 8.50 -30.36 19.38
CA GLY A 133 7.20 -30.82 19.91
C GLY A 133 7.05 -30.75 21.44
N ILE A 134 8.00 -30.17 22.16
CA ILE A 134 7.96 -30.00 23.62
C ILE A 134 7.12 -28.76 23.96
N ARG A 135 6.16 -28.91 24.89
CA ARG A 135 5.31 -27.81 25.39
C ARG A 135 5.94 -27.18 26.62
N ILE A 136 6.13 -25.87 26.62
CA ILE A 136 6.59 -25.13 27.80
C ILE A 136 5.38 -24.44 28.44
N ASP A 137 5.12 -24.74 29.71
CA ASP A 137 4.08 -24.08 30.52
C ASP A 137 4.64 -23.57 31.86
N GLY A 138 3.78 -22.93 32.66
CA GLY A 138 4.14 -22.33 33.96
C GLY A 138 4.57 -23.33 35.04
N LYS A 139 4.59 -24.64 34.77
CA LYS A 139 5.13 -25.68 35.66
C LYS A 139 6.50 -26.19 35.21
N THR A 140 7.03 -25.68 34.09
CA THR A 140 8.33 -26.09 33.56
C THR A 140 9.45 -25.58 34.48
N PRO A 141 10.32 -26.46 35.01
CA PRO A 141 11.44 -26.05 35.84
C PRO A 141 12.36 -25.05 35.10
N LEU A 142 12.75 -23.97 35.78
CA LEU A 142 13.54 -22.88 35.18
C LEU A 142 14.86 -23.37 34.56
N ASN A 143 15.50 -24.38 35.18
CA ASN A 143 16.70 -25.02 34.65
C ASN A 143 16.47 -25.65 33.26
N ASN A 144 15.30 -26.23 33.01
CA ASN A 144 14.96 -26.81 31.70
C ASN A 144 14.75 -25.70 30.66
N VAL A 145 14.09 -24.60 31.03
CA VAL A 145 13.90 -23.44 30.15
C VAL A 145 15.24 -22.82 29.77
N VAL A 146 16.12 -22.64 30.76
CA VAL A 146 17.48 -22.12 30.58
C VAL A 146 18.34 -23.09 29.77
N GLN A 147 18.19 -24.40 29.95
CA GLN A 147 18.91 -25.41 29.18
C GLN A 147 18.50 -25.41 27.70
N VAL A 148 17.21 -25.29 27.39
CA VAL A 148 16.70 -25.17 26.01
C VAL A 148 17.17 -23.87 25.35
N LEU A 149 17.10 -22.75 26.07
CA LEU A 149 17.60 -21.46 25.59
C LEU A 149 19.11 -21.50 25.36
N ASN A 150 19.87 -22.10 26.27
CA ASN A 150 21.32 -22.27 26.12
C ASN A 150 21.68 -23.25 25.01
N GLN A 151 20.90 -24.31 24.77
CA GLN A 151 21.09 -25.20 23.62
C GLN A 151 20.94 -24.42 22.31
N ARG A 152 19.97 -23.51 22.22
CA ARG A 152 19.78 -22.64 21.05
C ARG A 152 20.84 -21.54 20.91
N LEU A 153 21.26 -20.92 22.02
CA LEU A 153 22.32 -19.92 22.01
C LEU A 153 23.70 -20.55 21.68
N ARG A 154 23.89 -21.83 22.02
CA ARG A 154 25.08 -22.63 21.71
C ARG A 154 25.05 -23.33 20.36
N SER A 155 23.91 -23.31 19.67
CA SER A 155 23.83 -23.53 18.22
C SER A 155 23.74 -22.17 17.53
N PRO A 156 24.84 -21.40 17.41
CA PRO A 156 24.91 -20.40 16.36
C PRO A 156 24.67 -21.16 15.05
N PHE A 157 23.95 -20.53 14.11
CA PHE A 157 23.82 -20.94 12.72
C PHE A 157 24.63 -22.20 12.40
N SER A 158 23.96 -23.35 12.30
CA SER A 158 24.59 -24.52 11.69
C SER A 158 25.29 -23.98 10.44
N THR A 159 26.62 -24.06 10.47
CA THR A 159 27.43 -23.96 9.27
C THR A 159 26.98 -25.13 8.43
N ALA A 160 25.90 -24.89 7.67
CA ALA A 160 25.56 -25.69 6.52
C ALA A 160 26.88 -25.87 5.77
N SER A 161 27.24 -27.13 5.57
CA SER A 161 28.43 -27.58 4.87
C SER A 161 28.87 -26.58 3.82
N GLU A 162 30.13 -26.16 3.88
CA GLU A 162 30.79 -25.33 2.87
C GLU A 162 30.87 -25.97 1.47
N ASP A 163 30.13 -27.06 1.21
CA ASP A 163 30.04 -27.73 -0.08
C ASP A 163 28.62 -27.81 -0.68
N ALA A 164 27.64 -27.10 -0.12
CA ALA A 164 26.37 -26.88 -0.81
C ALA A 164 26.47 -25.60 -1.66
N THR A 165 26.95 -25.75 -2.90
CA THR A 165 26.85 -24.81 -4.03
C THR A 165 26.54 -23.36 -3.63
N ARG A 166 27.54 -22.46 -3.73
CA ARG A 166 27.34 -20.99 -3.78
C ARG A 166 26.32 -20.64 -4.87
N GLY A 167 25.03 -20.75 -4.56
CA GLY A 167 23.98 -20.09 -5.29
C GLY A 167 24.23 -18.60 -5.11
N LYS A 168 24.57 -17.89 -6.18
CA LYS A 168 24.68 -16.43 -6.17
C LYS A 168 23.48 -15.87 -5.41
N ARG A 169 23.67 -15.26 -4.23
CA ARG A 169 22.64 -14.41 -3.62
C ARG A 169 22.32 -13.37 -4.68
N LYS A 170 21.18 -13.52 -5.36
CA LYS A 170 20.77 -12.58 -6.42
C LYS A 170 20.81 -11.19 -5.82
N GLU A 171 21.54 -10.28 -6.45
CA GLU A 171 21.54 -8.87 -6.09
C GLU A 171 20.09 -8.35 -6.21
N ARG A 172 19.42 -8.11 -5.08
CA ARG A 172 18.01 -7.68 -5.04
C ARG A 172 17.94 -6.16 -5.05
N LYS A 173 17.09 -5.59 -5.90
CA LYS A 173 16.82 -4.14 -5.93
C LYS A 173 15.67 -3.79 -4.99
N CYS A 174 15.77 -2.66 -4.32
CA CYS A 174 14.71 -2.08 -3.50
C CYS A 174 13.49 -1.77 -4.37
N TYR A 175 12.31 -2.12 -3.88
CA TYR A 175 11.06 -1.89 -4.62
C TYR A 175 10.77 -0.40 -4.88
N LEU A 176 11.07 0.48 -3.91
CA LEU A 176 10.90 1.94 -4.08
C LEU A 176 12.04 2.60 -4.88
N CYS A 177 13.27 2.62 -4.36
CA CYS A 177 14.37 3.38 -4.98
C CYS A 177 15.15 2.64 -6.07
N HIS A 178 14.87 1.35 -6.29
CA HIS A 178 15.56 0.50 -7.27
C HIS A 178 17.08 0.29 -7.05
N PHE A 179 17.67 0.80 -5.97
CA PHE A 179 19.05 0.51 -5.57
C PHE A 179 19.20 -0.90 -4.98
N LEU A 180 20.41 -1.44 -5.04
CA LEU A 180 20.71 -2.76 -4.48
C LEU A 180 20.53 -2.75 -2.96
N ILE A 181 19.81 -3.74 -2.45
CA ILE A 181 19.59 -3.95 -1.01
C ILE A 181 20.83 -4.61 -0.43
N THR A 182 21.62 -3.84 0.31
CA THR A 182 22.71 -4.37 1.14
C THR A 182 22.21 -4.84 2.50
N SER A 183 21.22 -4.14 3.06
CA SER A 183 20.54 -4.48 4.31
C SER A 183 19.02 -4.24 4.16
N PRO A 184 18.20 -5.30 4.17
CA PRO A 184 16.74 -5.17 4.04
C PRO A 184 16.12 -4.53 5.28
N HIS A 185 14.97 -3.87 5.11
CA HIS A 185 14.17 -3.38 6.23
C HIS A 185 13.53 -4.57 6.99
N PRO A 186 13.49 -4.57 8.34
CA PRO A 186 12.99 -5.71 9.12
C PRO A 186 11.55 -6.13 8.80
N GLN A 187 10.66 -5.15 8.58
CA GLN A 187 9.24 -5.40 8.26
C GLN A 187 8.99 -5.50 6.74
N TYR A 188 9.86 -4.90 5.93
CA TYR A 188 9.68 -4.81 4.47
C TYR A 188 10.94 -5.32 3.77
N PRO A 189 11.14 -6.65 3.64
CA PRO A 189 12.35 -7.20 3.02
C PRO A 189 12.55 -6.77 1.56
N ALA A 190 11.48 -6.32 0.90
CA ALA A 190 11.47 -5.70 -0.43
C ALA A 190 12.19 -4.35 -0.51
N LEU A 191 12.39 -3.71 0.63
CA LEU A 191 12.83 -2.32 0.76
C LEU A 191 14.18 -2.25 1.47
N CYS A 192 15.01 -1.29 1.06
CA CYS A 192 16.14 -0.88 1.88
C CYS A 192 15.64 -0.20 3.16
N LYS A 193 16.47 -0.16 4.21
CA LYS A 193 16.11 0.46 5.50
C LYS A 193 15.51 1.87 5.37
N PRO A 194 16.10 2.81 4.59
CA PRO A 194 15.50 4.14 4.40
C PRO A 194 14.11 4.11 3.77
N CYS A 195 13.92 3.35 2.68
CA CYS A 195 12.63 3.25 2.00
C CYS A 195 11.57 2.57 2.88
N GLY A 196 11.94 1.57 3.68
CA GLY A 196 11.04 0.94 4.63
C GLY A 196 10.61 1.89 5.75
N GLY A 197 11.55 2.68 6.30
CA GLY A 197 11.24 3.72 7.28
C GLY A 197 10.33 4.81 6.71
N PHE A 198 10.58 5.26 5.48
CA PHE A 198 9.72 6.20 4.78
C PHE A 198 8.31 5.65 4.53
N ASN A 199 8.20 4.38 4.10
CA ASN A 199 6.91 3.73 3.88
C ASN A 199 6.10 3.67 5.18
N LEU A 200 6.72 3.28 6.29
CA LEU A 200 6.08 3.24 7.60
C LEU A 200 5.63 4.64 8.05
N ALA A 201 6.51 5.63 7.99
CA ALA A 201 6.20 7.00 8.39
C ALA A 201 5.05 7.60 7.57
N SER A 202 5.04 7.36 6.26
CA SER A 202 3.97 7.82 5.38
C SER A 202 2.66 7.07 5.60
N SER A 203 2.73 5.77 5.87
CA SER A 203 1.55 4.95 6.18
C SER A 203 0.87 5.43 7.46
N ASN A 204 1.66 5.76 8.48
CA ASN A 204 1.18 6.26 9.77
C ASN A 204 0.32 7.51 9.67
N LEU A 205 0.52 8.35 8.63
CA LEU A 205 -0.30 9.55 8.43
C LEU A 205 -1.79 9.24 8.22
N SER A 206 -2.10 8.04 7.70
CA SER A 206 -3.47 7.61 7.41
C SER A 206 -4.08 6.70 8.50
N LEU A 207 -3.36 6.51 9.62
CA LEU A 207 -3.85 5.74 10.76
C LEU A 207 -4.68 6.62 11.72
N PRO A 208 -5.54 6.02 12.56
CA PRO A 208 -6.44 6.75 13.46
C PRO A 208 -5.73 7.71 14.43
N GLU A 209 -4.47 7.45 14.79
CA GLU A 209 -3.67 8.31 15.66
C GLU A 209 -3.28 9.64 14.99
N ALA A 210 -3.19 9.66 13.65
CA ALA A 210 -2.75 10.83 12.88
C ALA A 210 -3.88 11.45 12.04
N LEU A 211 -4.94 10.69 11.73
CA LEU A 211 -6.03 11.11 10.86
C LEU A 211 -7.39 10.95 11.56
N ASN A 212 -8.01 12.09 11.88
CA ASN A 212 -9.39 12.16 12.35
C ASN A 212 -10.33 12.57 11.20
N LEU A 213 -11.33 11.72 10.92
CA LEU A 213 -12.36 11.91 9.91
C LEU A 213 -13.79 11.94 10.53
N ASP A 214 -13.90 12.28 11.81
CA ASP A 214 -15.19 12.43 12.48
C ASP A 214 -16.10 13.41 11.73
N GLY A 215 -17.34 12.98 11.52
CA GLY A 215 -18.34 13.76 10.77
C GLY A 215 -18.16 13.77 9.25
N LYS A 216 -17.12 13.11 8.71
CA LYS A 216 -16.91 12.99 7.26
C LYS A 216 -17.71 11.82 6.69
N MET A 217 -18.25 11.99 5.48
CA MET A 217 -18.85 10.89 4.72
C MET A 217 -17.95 10.43 3.58
N ALA A 218 -17.69 9.13 3.51
CA ALA A 218 -16.87 8.48 2.50
C ALA A 218 -17.67 7.41 1.73
N LEU A 219 -17.40 7.31 0.43
CA LEU A 219 -17.87 6.22 -0.43
C LEU A 219 -16.67 5.43 -0.93
N VAL A 220 -16.67 4.10 -0.72
CA VAL A 220 -15.65 3.19 -1.26
C VAL A 220 -16.32 2.17 -2.16
N THR A 221 -15.94 2.16 -3.43
CA THR A 221 -16.45 1.17 -4.37
C THR A 221 -15.66 -0.14 -4.32
N GLY A 222 -16.34 -1.28 -4.39
CA GLY A 222 -15.69 -2.59 -4.34
C GLY A 222 -15.03 -2.90 -2.99
N GLY A 223 -15.68 -2.55 -1.88
CA GLY A 223 -15.10 -2.67 -0.54
C GLY A 223 -15.23 -4.05 0.13
N ARG A 224 -15.69 -5.08 -0.59
CA ARG A 224 -15.91 -6.42 -0.02
C ARG A 224 -14.62 -7.13 0.39
N ILE A 225 -13.57 -7.02 -0.42
CA ILE A 225 -12.33 -7.80 -0.31
C ILE A 225 -11.12 -6.96 -0.69
N ASN A 226 -9.92 -7.46 -0.37
CA ASN A 226 -8.63 -6.92 -0.80
C ASN A 226 -8.49 -5.41 -0.50
N LEU A 227 -7.82 -4.65 -1.36
CA LEU A 227 -7.53 -3.21 -1.16
C LEU A 227 -8.76 -2.38 -0.76
N GLY A 228 -9.91 -2.61 -1.38
CA GLY A 228 -11.15 -1.90 -1.06
C GLY A 228 -11.61 -2.13 0.38
N PHE A 229 -11.53 -3.37 0.85
CA PHE A 229 -11.88 -3.72 2.23
C PHE A 229 -11.01 -2.98 3.24
N TYR A 230 -9.68 -3.07 3.07
CA TYR A 230 -8.71 -2.41 3.95
C TYR A 230 -8.80 -0.87 3.89
N THR A 231 -9.08 -0.31 2.72
CA THR A 231 -9.28 1.15 2.56
C THR A 231 -10.52 1.63 3.33
N ALA A 232 -11.64 0.94 3.18
CA ALA A 232 -12.86 1.26 3.91
C ALA A 232 -12.72 1.02 5.43
N LEU A 233 -12.04 -0.05 5.84
CA LEU A 233 -11.75 -0.35 7.24
C LEU A 233 -10.89 0.75 7.88
N ARG A 234 -9.85 1.22 7.18
CA ARG A 234 -9.02 2.33 7.65
C ARG A 234 -9.82 3.63 7.81
N LEU A 235 -10.68 3.97 6.83
CA LEU A 235 -11.60 5.11 6.94
C LEU A 235 -12.56 4.99 8.14
N LEU A 236 -13.12 3.80 8.37
CA LEU A 236 -13.97 3.52 9.53
C LEU A 236 -13.20 3.71 10.84
N ARG A 237 -11.98 3.18 10.96
CA ARG A 237 -11.15 3.33 12.15
C ARG A 237 -10.74 4.78 12.41
N CYS A 238 -10.59 5.59 11.36
CA CYS A 238 -10.36 7.04 11.46
C CYS A 238 -11.61 7.89 11.79
N GLY A 239 -12.80 7.30 11.98
CA GLY A 239 -14.00 8.02 12.40
C GLY A 239 -15.01 8.37 11.28
N ALA A 240 -14.67 8.09 10.01
CA ALA A 240 -15.54 8.42 8.89
C ALA A 240 -16.83 7.58 8.85
N GLN A 241 -17.92 8.17 8.38
CA GLN A 241 -19.09 7.39 7.96
C GLN A 241 -18.82 6.82 6.58
N VAL A 242 -18.91 5.50 6.41
CA VAL A 242 -18.48 4.84 5.17
C VAL A 242 -19.64 4.12 4.51
N ILE A 243 -19.85 4.42 3.24
CA ILE A 243 -20.72 3.66 2.33
C ILE A 243 -19.81 2.77 1.49
N VAL A 244 -20.10 1.48 1.44
CA VAL A 244 -19.38 0.49 0.63
C VAL A 244 -20.29 -0.04 -0.46
N SER A 245 -19.82 -0.08 -1.70
CA SER A 245 -20.51 -0.85 -2.76
C SER A 245 -19.89 -2.24 -2.93
N SER A 246 -20.73 -3.24 -3.21
CA SER A 246 -20.32 -4.62 -3.45
C SER A 246 -21.31 -5.35 -4.36
N ARG A 247 -20.80 -6.28 -5.18
CA ARG A 247 -21.63 -7.28 -5.89
C ARG A 247 -22.24 -8.34 -4.95
N TYR A 248 -21.67 -8.49 -3.77
CA TYR A 248 -22.07 -9.46 -2.74
C TYR A 248 -22.17 -8.71 -1.40
N PRO A 249 -23.27 -7.97 -1.16
CA PRO A 249 -23.40 -7.11 0.01
C PRO A 249 -23.47 -7.87 1.36
N ARG A 250 -24.02 -9.08 1.41
CA ARG A 250 -24.10 -9.90 2.63
C ARG A 250 -22.74 -10.48 2.99
N ASP A 251 -21.98 -10.99 2.02
CA ASP A 251 -20.59 -11.40 2.24
C ASP A 251 -19.73 -10.21 2.72
N ALA A 252 -19.94 -9.02 2.15
CA ALA A 252 -19.27 -7.81 2.65
C ALA A 252 -19.63 -7.52 4.12
N ALA A 253 -20.92 -7.57 4.46
CA ALA A 253 -21.40 -7.34 5.82
C ALA A 253 -20.77 -8.34 6.82
N VAL A 254 -20.80 -9.63 6.50
CA VAL A 254 -20.22 -10.69 7.34
C VAL A 254 -18.73 -10.45 7.60
N ARG A 255 -17.97 -10.05 6.56
CA ARG A 255 -16.53 -9.75 6.70
C ARG A 255 -16.27 -8.58 7.63
N TYR A 256 -17.04 -7.49 7.49
CA TYR A 256 -16.89 -6.34 8.37
C TYR A 256 -17.29 -6.67 9.82
N LEU A 257 -18.37 -7.42 10.02
CA LEU A 257 -18.81 -7.84 11.35
C LEU A 257 -17.83 -8.81 12.02
N ALA A 258 -17.02 -9.53 11.24
CA ALA A 258 -16.00 -10.43 11.76
C ALA A 258 -14.74 -9.72 12.29
N GLU A 259 -14.56 -8.42 12.01
CA GLU A 259 -13.46 -7.64 12.58
C GLU A 259 -13.67 -7.47 14.09
N CYS A 260 -12.59 -7.63 14.86
CA CYS A 260 -12.62 -7.65 16.32
C CYS A 260 -13.05 -6.31 16.95
N ASP A 261 -12.91 -5.21 16.21
CA ASP A 261 -13.26 -3.86 16.62
C ASP A 261 -14.53 -3.33 15.93
N SER A 262 -15.30 -4.21 15.28
CA SER A 262 -16.49 -3.84 14.48
C SER A 262 -17.56 -3.10 15.30
N ASP A 263 -17.73 -3.47 16.56
CA ASP A 263 -18.62 -2.83 17.53
C ASP A 263 -18.41 -1.31 17.66
N LYS A 264 -17.18 -0.84 17.46
CA LYS A 264 -16.81 0.59 17.56
C LYS A 264 -17.29 1.43 16.37
N TRP A 265 -17.43 0.84 15.19
CA TRP A 265 -17.65 1.59 13.95
C TRP A 265 -18.78 1.08 13.06
N VAL A 266 -19.36 -0.10 13.33
CA VAL A 266 -20.42 -0.73 12.50
C VAL A 266 -21.61 0.20 12.27
N LYS A 267 -21.98 1.03 13.27
CA LYS A 267 -23.07 2.02 13.15
C LYS A 267 -22.83 3.06 12.05
N ARG A 268 -21.56 3.31 11.72
CA ARG A 268 -21.09 4.24 10.69
C ARG A 268 -20.94 3.59 9.31
N LEU A 269 -21.03 2.27 9.19
CA LEU A 269 -20.96 1.53 7.93
C LEU A 269 -22.34 1.37 7.28
N ARG A 270 -22.41 1.55 5.97
CA ARG A 270 -23.56 1.18 5.12
C ARG A 270 -23.06 0.43 3.90
N ILE A 271 -23.76 -0.60 3.47
CA ILE A 271 -23.40 -1.43 2.33
C ILE A 271 -24.53 -1.39 1.31
N LEU A 272 -24.17 -1.13 0.06
CA LEU A 272 -25.08 -1.08 -1.08
C LEU A 272 -24.69 -2.15 -2.11
N GLY A 273 -25.67 -2.96 -2.50
CA GLY A 273 -25.52 -3.92 -3.58
C GLY A 273 -25.46 -3.22 -4.95
N ALA A 274 -24.44 -3.50 -5.75
CA ALA A 274 -24.33 -3.01 -7.11
C ALA A 274 -23.42 -3.88 -7.99
N ASP A 275 -23.89 -4.24 -9.19
CA ASP A 275 -23.05 -4.81 -10.24
C ASP A 275 -22.68 -3.75 -11.27
N PHE A 276 -21.42 -3.33 -11.25
CA PHE A 276 -20.88 -2.30 -12.13
C PHE A 276 -20.79 -2.72 -13.60
N ARG A 277 -21.10 -3.97 -13.93
CA ARG A 277 -21.27 -4.42 -15.31
C ARG A 277 -22.62 -3.98 -15.90
N ALA A 278 -23.57 -3.55 -15.06
CA ALA A 278 -24.90 -3.10 -15.47
C ALA A 278 -25.13 -1.64 -15.08
N ALA A 279 -25.37 -0.76 -16.07
CA ALA A 279 -25.56 0.67 -15.84
C ALA A 279 -26.71 0.98 -14.88
N ASN A 280 -27.80 0.20 -14.93
CA ASN A 280 -28.97 0.40 -14.06
C ASN A 280 -28.61 0.32 -12.56
N ASP A 281 -27.76 -0.64 -12.19
CA ASP A 281 -27.31 -0.81 -10.80
C ASP A 281 -26.48 0.38 -10.33
N VAL A 282 -25.72 1.00 -11.23
CA VAL A 282 -24.93 2.19 -10.93
C VAL A 282 -25.84 3.39 -10.66
N PHE A 283 -26.90 3.56 -11.46
CA PHE A 283 -27.89 4.62 -11.22
C PHE A 283 -28.69 4.40 -9.93
N HIS A 284 -29.08 3.15 -9.64
CA HIS A 284 -29.70 2.80 -8.35
C HIS A 284 -28.76 3.04 -7.17
N LEU A 285 -27.47 2.71 -7.31
CA LEU A 285 -26.45 3.00 -6.32
C LEU A 285 -26.35 4.52 -6.07
N VAL A 286 -26.27 5.34 -7.12
CA VAL A 286 -26.25 6.80 -7.02
C VAL A 286 -27.49 7.33 -6.31
N ALA A 287 -28.67 6.82 -6.65
CA ALA A 287 -29.92 7.22 -6.00
C ALA A 287 -29.90 6.88 -4.50
N GLY A 288 -29.47 5.67 -4.14
CA GLY A 288 -29.31 5.23 -2.75
C GLY A 288 -28.31 6.09 -1.97
N ILE A 289 -27.16 6.41 -2.57
CA ILE A 289 -26.16 7.31 -1.97
C ILE A 289 -26.77 8.70 -1.72
N LYS A 290 -27.43 9.29 -2.72
CA LYS A 290 -28.10 10.59 -2.58
C LYS A 290 -29.15 10.57 -1.46
N GLN A 291 -29.88 9.47 -1.29
CA GLN A 291 -30.85 9.31 -0.22
C GLN A 291 -30.16 9.22 1.16
N ILE A 292 -29.08 8.44 1.31
CA ILE A 292 -28.30 8.38 2.55
C ILE A 292 -27.79 9.77 2.94
N LEU A 293 -27.23 10.50 1.97
CA LEU A 293 -26.69 11.83 2.17
C LEU A 293 -27.77 12.82 2.64
N ARG A 294 -28.97 12.76 2.06
CA ARG A 294 -30.12 13.59 2.47
C ARG A 294 -30.58 13.26 3.89
N ASN A 295 -30.77 11.98 4.20
CA ASN A 295 -31.26 11.54 5.50
C ASN A 295 -30.32 11.88 6.67
N ARG A 296 -29.02 12.04 6.39
CA ARG A 296 -28.01 12.37 7.40
C ARG A 296 -27.67 13.84 7.49
N SER A 297 -28.13 14.65 6.54
CA SER A 297 -27.86 16.09 6.55
C SER A 297 -28.70 16.77 7.62
N ARG A 298 -28.05 17.49 8.54
CA ARG A 298 -28.72 18.27 9.60
C ARG A 298 -29.26 19.60 9.10
N ASP A 299 -28.69 20.13 8.02
CA ASP A 299 -28.96 21.46 7.47
C ASP A 299 -29.56 21.40 6.06
N ASN A 300 -30.07 20.22 5.65
CA ASN A 300 -30.59 19.95 4.31
C ASN A 300 -29.54 20.11 3.18
N THR A 301 -28.24 20.22 3.50
CA THR A 301 -27.15 20.15 2.53
C THR A 301 -26.53 18.74 2.51
N PRO A 302 -26.92 17.86 1.57
CA PRO A 302 -26.28 16.55 1.43
C PRO A 302 -24.83 16.74 0.99
N LYS A 303 -23.88 16.22 1.78
CA LYS A 303 -22.46 16.39 1.51
C LYS A 303 -21.69 15.08 1.54
N LEU A 304 -20.97 14.79 0.46
CA LEU A 304 -19.96 13.74 0.40
C LEU A 304 -18.57 14.37 0.55
N ASP A 305 -17.74 13.82 1.43
CA ASP A 305 -16.40 14.35 1.68
C ASP A 305 -15.32 13.54 0.96
N ILE A 306 -15.48 12.22 0.82
CA ILE A 306 -14.45 11.34 0.26
C ILE A 306 -15.09 10.36 -0.73
N LEU A 307 -14.58 10.29 -1.95
CA LEU A 307 -14.97 9.30 -2.95
C LEU A 307 -13.74 8.47 -3.33
N ILE A 308 -13.77 7.17 -3.08
CA ILE A 308 -12.74 6.22 -3.50
C ILE A 308 -13.31 5.32 -4.61
N ASN A 309 -12.90 5.60 -5.84
CA ASN A 309 -13.14 4.76 -7.00
C ASN A 309 -12.10 3.63 -7.01
N ASN A 310 -12.34 2.59 -6.21
CA ASN A 310 -11.46 1.43 -6.04
C ASN A 310 -11.91 0.21 -6.87
N ALA A 311 -13.21 0.05 -7.12
CA ALA A 311 -13.70 -1.11 -7.87
C ALA A 311 -12.99 -1.20 -9.23
N ALA A 312 -12.40 -2.37 -9.49
CA ALA A 312 -11.70 -2.63 -10.73
C ALA A 312 -11.99 -4.05 -11.20
N GLN A 313 -12.17 -4.20 -12.51
CA GLN A 313 -12.17 -5.45 -13.23
C GLN A 313 -10.81 -5.58 -13.91
N THR A 314 -10.01 -6.52 -13.44
CA THR A 314 -8.72 -6.87 -14.04
C THR A 314 -8.77 -8.25 -14.66
N TRP A 315 -9.35 -9.23 -13.96
CA TRP A 315 -9.42 -10.63 -14.35
C TRP A 315 -10.86 -11.09 -14.15
N THR A 316 -11.40 -11.89 -15.06
CA THR A 316 -12.78 -12.37 -14.93
C THR A 316 -12.81 -13.76 -14.32
N ASP A 317 -13.57 -13.88 -13.22
CA ASP A 317 -13.82 -15.15 -12.55
C ASP A 317 -14.51 -16.12 -13.52
N SER A 318 -14.26 -17.42 -13.33
CA SER A 318 -15.00 -18.43 -14.08
C SER A 318 -16.49 -18.36 -13.71
N VAL A 319 -17.38 -18.73 -14.64
CA VAL A 319 -18.83 -18.78 -14.37
C VAL A 319 -19.14 -19.69 -13.17
N LYS A 320 -18.33 -20.74 -12.97
CA LYS A 320 -18.42 -21.65 -11.83
C LYS A 320 -18.10 -20.96 -10.49
N GLU A 321 -17.09 -20.10 -10.46
CA GLU A 321 -16.72 -19.32 -9.28
C GLU A 321 -17.76 -18.24 -8.98
N GLU A 322 -18.28 -17.55 -10.01
CA GLU A 322 -19.38 -16.60 -9.83
C GLU A 322 -20.63 -17.27 -9.23
N ARG A 323 -21.03 -18.44 -9.76
CA ARG A 323 -22.15 -19.22 -9.21
C ARG A 323 -21.95 -19.54 -7.74
N ARG A 324 -20.77 -20.07 -7.38
CA ARG A 324 -20.44 -20.38 -5.99
C ARG A 324 -20.53 -19.14 -5.08
N ALA A 325 -20.06 -17.99 -5.56
CA ALA A 325 -20.13 -16.75 -4.81
C ALA A 325 -21.58 -16.27 -4.60
N ILE A 326 -22.45 -16.42 -5.61
CA ILE A 326 -23.89 -16.10 -5.54
C ILE A 326 -24.60 -17.07 -4.60
N ASP A 327 -24.33 -18.37 -4.69
CA ASP A 327 -24.92 -19.38 -3.81
C ASP A 327 -24.57 -19.09 -2.34
N LEU A 328 -23.31 -18.74 -2.07
CA LEU A 328 -22.87 -18.32 -0.75
C LEU A 328 -23.61 -17.06 -0.28
N GLU A 329 -23.67 -16.03 -1.12
CA GLU A 329 -24.39 -14.78 -0.82
C GLU A 329 -25.87 -15.02 -0.46
N ASN A 330 -26.53 -15.94 -1.17
CA ASN A 330 -27.92 -16.32 -0.92
C ASN A 330 -28.10 -17.11 0.38
N GLN A 331 -27.09 -17.89 0.79
CA GLN A 331 -27.10 -18.66 2.03
C GLN A 331 -26.83 -17.80 3.27
N LEU A 332 -26.08 -16.71 3.13
CA LEU A 332 -25.77 -15.82 4.24
C LEU A 332 -27.05 -15.12 4.74
N ARG A 333 -27.45 -15.44 5.97
CA ARG A 333 -28.51 -14.74 6.71
C ARG A 333 -27.86 -13.83 7.74
N LEU A 334 -28.20 -12.55 7.68
CA LEU A 334 -27.86 -11.59 8.73
C LEU A 334 -29.03 -11.52 9.70
N GLU A 335 -28.75 -11.43 11.00
CA GLU A 335 -29.80 -11.20 12.00
C GLU A 335 -30.56 -9.91 11.67
N ASP A 336 -31.90 -9.95 11.76
CA ASP A 336 -32.80 -8.90 11.24
C ASP A 336 -32.49 -7.49 11.79
N ASN A 337 -32.02 -7.40 13.05
CA ASN A 337 -31.66 -6.13 13.70
C ASN A 337 -30.41 -5.47 13.10
N ASN A 338 -29.45 -6.28 12.63
CA ASN A 338 -28.22 -5.80 11.98
C ASN A 338 -28.42 -5.58 10.49
N HIS A 339 -29.30 -6.37 9.85
CA HIS A 339 -29.53 -6.35 8.41
C HIS A 339 -30.04 -4.98 7.93
N ASN A 340 -31.14 -4.47 8.50
CA ASN A 340 -31.81 -3.26 8.03
C ASN A 340 -30.99 -1.97 8.22
N ASN A 341 -30.03 -1.99 9.16
CA ASN A 341 -29.16 -0.85 9.41
C ASN A 341 -27.85 -0.89 8.64
N LEU A 342 -27.36 -2.08 8.27
CA LEU A 342 -26.07 -2.26 7.62
C LEU A 342 -26.19 -2.37 6.10
N ILE A 343 -27.15 -3.15 5.61
CA ILE A 343 -27.44 -3.30 4.19
C ILE A 343 -28.69 -2.50 3.87
N LEU A 344 -28.58 -1.60 2.90
CA LEU A 344 -29.74 -0.85 2.42
C LEU A 344 -30.42 -1.65 1.32
N ASP A 345 -31.72 -1.89 1.49
CA ASP A 345 -32.52 -2.59 0.50
C ASP A 345 -32.66 -1.73 -0.76
N THR A 346 -32.00 -2.18 -1.82
CA THR A 346 -32.03 -1.54 -3.14
C THR A 346 -32.70 -2.43 -4.19
N ASN A 347 -33.41 -3.49 -3.78
CA ASN A 347 -33.91 -4.56 -4.67
C ASN A 347 -32.80 -5.22 -5.51
N TYR A 348 -31.53 -5.05 -5.12
CA TYR A 348 -30.39 -5.63 -5.83
C TYR A 348 -30.24 -7.12 -5.51
N ASN A 349 -30.04 -7.92 -6.56
CA ASN A 349 -29.69 -9.32 -6.45
C ASN A 349 -28.39 -9.62 -7.22
N SER A 350 -27.50 -10.39 -6.58
CA SER A 350 -26.26 -10.87 -7.19
C SER A 350 -26.55 -11.79 -8.36
N ARG A 351 -25.83 -11.60 -9.47
CA ARG A 351 -26.06 -12.31 -10.74
C ARG A 351 -24.77 -12.61 -11.48
N ILE A 352 -24.84 -13.67 -12.29
CA ILE A 352 -23.74 -14.08 -13.17
C ILE A 352 -23.60 -13.06 -14.31
N ARG A 353 -22.38 -12.82 -14.79
CA ARG A 353 -22.15 -12.09 -16.05
C ARG A 353 -23.06 -12.62 -17.18
N GLY A 354 -23.77 -11.73 -17.85
CA GLY A 354 -24.61 -12.06 -19.01
C GLY A 354 -25.92 -12.79 -18.71
N GLY A 355 -26.36 -12.91 -17.45
CA GLY A 355 -27.64 -13.55 -17.11
C GLY A 355 -28.89 -12.73 -17.51
N VAL A 356 -29.74 -13.30 -18.38
CA VAL A 356 -31.10 -12.89 -18.83
C VAL A 356 -31.36 -11.38 -18.93
N GLN A 357 -30.45 -10.68 -19.60
CA GLN A 357 -30.76 -9.57 -20.50
C GLN A 357 -29.54 -9.49 -21.39
N SER A 358 -29.57 -10.32 -22.44
CA SER A 358 -28.64 -10.23 -23.55
C SER A 358 -28.59 -8.77 -23.98
N LEU A 359 -27.46 -8.10 -23.74
CA LEU A 359 -27.11 -6.93 -24.51
C LEU A 359 -26.97 -7.45 -25.94
N ASN A 360 -28.04 -7.33 -26.73
CA ASN A 360 -28.05 -7.52 -28.19
C ASN A 360 -27.22 -6.40 -28.85
N LEU A 361 -25.96 -6.25 -28.44
CA LEU A 361 -25.05 -5.25 -28.98
C LEU A 361 -23.91 -5.88 -29.78
N LEU A 362 -23.67 -7.19 -29.64
CA LEU A 362 -22.58 -7.92 -30.30
C LEU A 362 -22.95 -9.39 -30.59
N GLU A 363 -24.10 -9.63 -31.23
CA GLU A 363 -24.34 -10.93 -31.87
C GLU A 363 -23.47 -11.00 -33.13
N PHE A 364 -22.17 -11.28 -32.95
CA PHE A 364 -21.27 -11.69 -34.02
C PHE A 364 -21.25 -13.22 -34.05
N ASP A 365 -21.58 -13.78 -35.22
CA ASP A 365 -21.80 -15.20 -35.55
C ASP A 365 -20.65 -16.20 -35.21
N THR A 366 -19.58 -15.78 -34.55
CA THR A 366 -18.39 -16.62 -34.31
C THR A 366 -18.59 -17.71 -33.25
N GLU A 367 -19.51 -17.54 -32.30
CA GLU A 367 -19.73 -18.54 -31.24
C GLU A 367 -20.52 -19.77 -31.73
N LYS A 368 -21.25 -19.64 -32.84
CA LYS A 368 -22.03 -20.75 -33.42
C LYS A 368 -21.12 -21.79 -34.09
N ASN A 369 -19.94 -21.39 -34.58
CA ASN A 369 -18.98 -22.32 -35.16
C ASN A 369 -18.19 -23.10 -34.09
N ARG A 370 -17.92 -22.52 -32.91
CA ARG A 370 -17.24 -23.23 -31.81
C ARG A 370 -18.09 -24.30 -31.15
N LEU A 371 -19.41 -24.15 -31.14
CA LEU A 371 -20.34 -25.15 -30.61
C LEU A 371 -20.69 -26.24 -31.65
N ASN A 372 -20.58 -25.94 -32.94
CA ASN A 372 -20.82 -26.90 -34.02
C ASN A 372 -19.65 -27.85 -34.31
N GLU A 373 -18.42 -27.52 -33.89
CA GLU A 373 -17.27 -28.44 -33.99
C GLU A 373 -17.18 -29.44 -32.83
N ILE A 374 -17.95 -29.24 -31.75
CA ILE A 374 -18.02 -30.17 -30.60
C ILE A 374 -19.23 -31.14 -30.72
N SER A 375 -20.16 -30.89 -31.66
CA SER A 375 -21.45 -31.60 -31.73
C SER A 375 -21.61 -32.54 -32.94
N THR A 376 -20.54 -32.89 -33.65
CA THR A 376 -20.59 -33.78 -34.84
C THR A 376 -19.97 -35.17 -34.68
N GLU A 377 -19.66 -35.64 -33.47
CA GLU A 377 -19.13 -37.01 -33.27
C GLU A 377 -20.00 -37.96 -32.39
N GLU A 378 -21.21 -37.59 -31.97
CA GLU A 378 -22.09 -38.49 -31.17
C GLU A 378 -23.40 -38.91 -31.87
N ALA A 379 -23.35 -39.14 -33.18
CA ALA A 379 -24.45 -39.81 -33.89
C ALA A 379 -23.92 -40.92 -34.81
N GLY A 380 -23.47 -42.02 -34.19
CA GLY A 380 -23.33 -43.30 -34.87
C GLY A 380 -22.12 -44.09 -34.41
N ILE A 381 -22.35 -45.15 -33.63
CA ILE A 381 -21.89 -46.53 -33.89
C ILE A 381 -22.24 -47.36 -32.65
N ILE A 382 -23.15 -48.31 -32.87
CA ILE A 382 -23.47 -49.41 -31.97
C ILE A 382 -22.29 -50.40 -32.02
N GLY A 383 -21.68 -50.67 -30.87
CA GLY A 383 -20.99 -51.94 -30.57
C GLY A 383 -19.47 -51.99 -30.77
N ARG A 384 -18.71 -51.92 -29.67
CA ARG A 384 -17.68 -52.93 -29.29
C ARG A 384 -17.05 -52.57 -27.94
N THR A 385 -17.13 -53.50 -26.99
CA THR A 385 -16.31 -53.54 -25.78
C THR A 385 -14.86 -53.80 -26.14
N GLU A 386 -13.94 -52.90 -25.77
CA GLU A 386 -12.56 -53.24 -25.45
C GLU A 386 -11.87 -52.11 -24.64
N LYS A 387 -10.99 -52.53 -23.73
CA LYS A 387 -10.31 -51.72 -22.72
C LYS A 387 -9.49 -50.61 -23.35
N THR A 388 -9.66 -49.37 -22.88
CA THR A 388 -8.63 -48.33 -23.03
C THR A 388 -8.48 -47.55 -21.73
N THR A 389 -7.25 -47.61 -21.23
CA THR A 389 -6.69 -46.93 -20.07
C THR A 389 -7.12 -45.47 -19.96
N SER A 390 -7.59 -45.09 -18.77
CA SER A 390 -7.92 -43.73 -18.35
C SER A 390 -6.71 -42.80 -18.48
N ILE A 391 -6.63 -42.04 -19.57
CA ILE A 391 -5.77 -40.87 -19.65
C ILE A 391 -6.47 -39.78 -18.83
N SER A 392 -5.90 -39.48 -17.67
CA SER A 392 -6.27 -38.31 -16.87
C SER A 392 -5.85 -37.04 -17.62
N THR A 393 -6.71 -36.55 -18.52
CA THR A 393 -6.62 -35.17 -19.02
C THR A 393 -6.94 -34.25 -17.86
N LYS A 394 -5.91 -33.73 -17.19
CA LYS A 394 -6.03 -32.49 -16.41
C LYS A 394 -6.54 -31.44 -17.39
N MET A 395 -7.83 -31.10 -17.34
CA MET A 395 -8.33 -29.89 -17.98
C MET A 395 -7.54 -28.73 -17.36
N GLU A 396 -6.63 -28.12 -18.13
CA GLU A 396 -5.97 -26.89 -17.73
C GLU A 396 -7.07 -25.84 -17.49
N GLU A 397 -7.02 -25.17 -16.33
CA GLU A 397 -7.92 -24.05 -16.07
C GLU A 397 -7.74 -23.00 -17.17
N PRO A 398 -8.82 -22.43 -17.72
CA PRO A 398 -8.74 -21.46 -18.81
C PRO A 398 -7.86 -20.27 -18.40
N LYS A 399 -6.92 -19.90 -19.28
CA LYS A 399 -6.00 -18.77 -19.07
C LYS A 399 -6.79 -17.48 -18.84
N THR A 400 -6.41 -16.71 -17.83
CA THR A 400 -7.06 -15.43 -17.51
C THR A 400 -6.73 -14.35 -18.55
N SER A 401 -7.61 -13.39 -18.76
CA SER A 401 -7.40 -12.28 -19.71
C SER A 401 -6.22 -11.36 -19.36
N TRP A 402 -5.63 -11.55 -18.19
CA TRP A 402 -4.41 -10.88 -17.74
C TRP A 402 -3.16 -11.27 -18.56
N VAL A 403 -3.10 -12.52 -19.02
CA VAL A 403 -1.96 -13.07 -19.78
C VAL A 403 -2.27 -13.26 -21.26
N GLN A 404 -3.47 -12.85 -21.69
CA GLN A 404 -3.93 -12.94 -23.06
C GLN A 404 -3.46 -11.75 -23.90
N SER A 405 -3.09 -12.05 -25.15
CA SER A 405 -2.79 -11.06 -26.18
C SER A 405 -4.08 -10.42 -26.71
N LEU A 406 -3.97 -9.29 -27.42
CA LEU A 406 -5.13 -8.49 -27.85
C LEU A 406 -6.26 -9.30 -28.53
N TYR A 407 -5.93 -10.26 -29.39
CA TYR A 407 -6.91 -11.05 -30.15
C TYR A 407 -7.51 -12.23 -29.36
N GLU A 408 -6.96 -12.54 -28.18
CA GLU A 408 -7.44 -13.61 -27.31
C GLU A 408 -8.41 -13.11 -26.23
N ILE A 409 -8.48 -11.80 -26.00
CA ILE A 409 -9.30 -11.20 -24.93
C ILE A 409 -10.78 -11.24 -25.34
N PRO A 410 -11.66 -11.90 -24.56
CA PRO A 410 -13.08 -11.92 -24.85
C PRO A 410 -13.71 -10.51 -24.80
N TYR A 411 -14.65 -10.22 -25.68
CA TYR A 411 -15.29 -8.89 -25.74
C TYR A 411 -16.04 -8.55 -24.45
N GLU A 412 -16.61 -9.53 -23.77
CA GLU A 412 -17.27 -9.35 -22.48
C GLU A 412 -16.29 -8.86 -21.39
N ASP A 413 -15.02 -9.27 -21.45
CA ASP A 413 -13.98 -8.82 -20.53
C ASP A 413 -13.57 -7.38 -20.87
N VAL A 414 -13.46 -7.05 -22.16
CA VAL A 414 -13.20 -5.68 -22.62
C VAL A 414 -14.31 -4.74 -22.16
N ILE A 415 -15.58 -5.10 -22.38
CA ILE A 415 -16.74 -4.29 -21.99
C ILE A 415 -16.82 -4.16 -20.48
N SER A 416 -16.64 -5.26 -19.74
CA SER A 416 -16.67 -5.24 -18.28
C SER A 416 -15.56 -4.36 -17.71
N ALA A 417 -14.34 -4.45 -18.26
CA ALA A 417 -13.23 -3.59 -17.86
C ALA A 417 -13.55 -2.11 -18.08
N HIS A 418 -14.06 -1.73 -19.25
CA HIS A 418 -14.43 -0.34 -19.52
C HIS A 418 -15.55 0.14 -18.60
N SER A 419 -16.56 -0.69 -18.39
CA SER A 419 -17.70 -0.37 -17.54
C SER A 419 -17.23 -0.10 -16.11
N VAL A 420 -16.55 -1.08 -15.49
CA VAL A 420 -16.13 -1.02 -14.08
C VAL A 420 -15.02 0.00 -13.84
N ASN A 421 -13.97 0.01 -14.67
CA ASN A 421 -12.76 0.79 -14.42
C ASN A 421 -12.86 2.26 -14.86
N THR A 422 -13.79 2.60 -15.75
CA THR A 422 -13.83 3.94 -16.38
C THR A 422 -15.24 4.54 -16.38
N PHE A 423 -16.24 3.86 -16.94
CA PHE A 423 -17.60 4.43 -17.03
C PHE A 423 -18.25 4.63 -15.65
N VAL A 424 -18.09 3.68 -14.72
CA VAL A 424 -18.65 3.86 -13.38
C VAL A 424 -17.98 5.01 -12.62
N PRO A 425 -16.63 5.12 -12.55
CA PRO A 425 -15.98 6.30 -11.99
C PRO A 425 -16.47 7.61 -12.61
N LEU A 426 -16.64 7.66 -13.94
CA LEU A 426 -17.19 8.82 -14.64
C LEU A 426 -18.61 9.17 -14.16
N ILE A 427 -19.51 8.18 -14.09
CA ILE A 427 -20.89 8.38 -13.62
C ILE A 427 -20.88 8.86 -12.16
N LEU A 428 -20.12 8.21 -11.28
CA LEU A 428 -20.05 8.57 -9.87
C LEU A 428 -19.51 9.98 -9.67
N ILE A 429 -18.43 10.36 -10.36
CA ILE A 429 -17.88 11.71 -10.29
C ILE A 429 -18.91 12.72 -10.82
N ARG A 430 -19.49 12.48 -11.99
CA ARG A 430 -20.52 13.37 -12.58
C ARG A 430 -21.71 13.60 -11.63
N GLU A 431 -22.20 12.55 -11.00
CA GLU A 431 -23.42 12.60 -10.19
C GLU A 431 -23.19 13.05 -8.74
N LEU A 432 -22.00 12.82 -8.19
CA LEU A 432 -21.70 13.07 -6.77
C LEU A 432 -20.82 14.31 -6.56
N LEU A 433 -19.97 14.71 -7.52
CA LEU A 433 -19.17 15.96 -7.41
C LEU A 433 -20.03 17.19 -7.11
N PRO A 434 -21.27 17.35 -7.64
CA PRO A 434 -22.16 18.45 -7.25
C PRO A 434 -22.51 18.49 -5.75
N LEU A 435 -22.40 17.36 -5.05
CA LEU A 435 -22.65 17.18 -3.62
C LEU A 435 -21.34 17.18 -2.80
N MET A 436 -20.21 17.52 -3.42
CA MET A 436 -18.90 17.60 -2.78
C MET A 436 -18.43 19.06 -2.75
N GLY A 437 -17.67 19.39 -1.71
CA GLY A 437 -17.09 20.73 -1.55
C GLY A 437 -18.13 21.83 -1.31
N THR A 438 -17.88 23.03 -1.82
CA THR A 438 -18.83 24.17 -1.80
C THR A 438 -18.83 24.88 -3.14
N PRO A 439 -19.99 25.32 -3.67
CA PRO A 439 -20.07 26.03 -4.94
C PRO A 439 -19.59 27.49 -4.88
N ARG A 440 -19.13 28.00 -3.72
CA ARG A 440 -18.75 29.41 -3.58
C ARG A 440 -17.30 29.66 -4.03
N PRO A 441 -17.03 30.75 -4.76
CA PRO A 441 -15.68 31.17 -5.06
C PRO A 441 -14.94 31.48 -3.76
N HIS A 442 -13.87 30.74 -3.49
CA HIS A 442 -13.04 30.98 -2.32
C HIS A 442 -12.18 32.22 -2.55
N PRO A 443 -12.18 33.20 -1.64
CA PRO A 443 -11.21 34.29 -1.70
C PRO A 443 -9.81 33.70 -1.68
N ALA A 444 -8.91 34.26 -2.49
CA ALA A 444 -7.51 33.85 -2.51
C ALA A 444 -6.96 33.94 -1.09
N THR A 445 -6.64 32.80 -0.49
CA THR A 445 -5.99 32.76 0.81
C THR A 445 -4.59 33.31 0.64
N ASN A 446 -4.30 34.42 1.33
CA ASN A 446 -3.00 35.10 1.34
C ASN A 446 -1.86 34.14 1.76
N GLY A 447 -1.30 33.39 0.81
CA GLY A 447 -0.10 32.57 0.97
C GLY A 447 -0.22 31.30 1.85
N GLN A 448 -1.37 31.02 2.47
CA GLN A 448 -1.58 29.80 3.27
C GLN A 448 -1.98 28.61 2.38
N PRO A 449 -1.41 27.40 2.61
CA PRO A 449 -1.82 26.20 1.89
C PRO A 449 -3.32 25.92 2.09
N ALA A 450 -4.08 25.91 1.01
CA ALA A 450 -5.53 25.74 1.08
C ALA A 450 -5.91 24.28 1.40
N LYS A 451 -6.66 24.08 2.48
CA LYS A 451 -7.22 22.78 2.86
C LYS A 451 -8.32 22.35 1.85
N PRO A 452 -8.30 21.11 1.33
CA PRO A 452 -9.40 20.59 0.51
C PRO A 452 -10.70 20.47 1.33
N LEU A 453 -11.85 20.71 0.70
CA LEU A 453 -13.15 20.51 1.33
C LEU A 453 -13.72 19.10 1.14
N ALA A 454 -13.20 18.40 0.14
CA ALA A 454 -13.54 17.04 -0.23
C ALA A 454 -12.43 16.42 -1.10
N HIS A 455 -12.43 15.10 -1.24
CA HIS A 455 -11.40 14.31 -1.92
C HIS A 455 -12.03 13.29 -2.87
N ILE A 456 -11.45 13.13 -4.06
CA ILE A 456 -11.77 12.07 -5.01
C ILE A 456 -10.48 11.33 -5.33
N ILE A 457 -10.46 10.02 -5.07
CA ILE A 457 -9.33 9.14 -5.33
C ILE A 457 -9.74 8.10 -6.36
N ASN A 458 -9.10 8.16 -7.52
CA ASN A 458 -9.23 7.17 -8.58
C ASN A 458 -8.11 6.13 -8.43
N VAL A 459 -8.42 4.93 -7.95
CA VAL A 459 -7.40 3.88 -7.76
C VAL A 459 -7.00 3.34 -9.13
N SER A 460 -5.82 3.74 -9.54
CA SER A 460 -5.20 3.41 -10.82
C SER A 460 -3.98 2.51 -10.59
N ALA A 461 -3.15 2.36 -11.61
CA ALA A 461 -1.92 1.59 -11.56
C ALA A 461 -1.01 1.99 -12.73
N ARG A 462 0.24 1.47 -12.73
CA ARG A 462 1.21 1.60 -13.83
C ARG A 462 0.64 1.21 -15.21
N GLU A 463 -0.36 0.33 -15.25
CA GLU A 463 -1.10 -0.04 -16.46
C GLU A 463 -1.67 1.19 -17.19
N GLY A 464 -1.97 2.28 -16.47
CA GLY A 464 -2.48 3.52 -17.05
C GLY A 464 -1.43 4.55 -17.50
N VAL A 465 -0.13 4.22 -17.43
CA VAL A 465 0.96 5.16 -17.72
C VAL A 465 1.75 4.71 -18.95
N PHE A 466 2.25 5.69 -19.72
CA PHE A 466 3.18 5.44 -20.83
C PHE A 466 4.57 5.11 -20.31
N GLU A 467 5.16 4.04 -20.84
CA GLU A 467 6.53 3.67 -20.50
C GLU A 467 7.56 4.55 -21.25
N PRO A 468 8.75 4.79 -20.68
CA PRO A 468 9.78 5.62 -21.32
C PRO A 468 10.29 5.03 -22.64
N THR A 469 10.26 3.70 -22.77
CA THR A 469 10.76 2.98 -23.94
C THR A 469 9.67 2.09 -24.54
N PRO A 470 9.58 2.02 -25.88
CA PRO A 470 8.58 1.17 -26.56
C PRO A 470 8.74 -0.33 -26.30
N THR A 471 9.94 -0.78 -25.92
CA THR A 471 10.26 -2.20 -25.67
C THR A 471 10.16 -2.59 -24.20
N ASN A 472 9.55 -1.75 -23.37
CA ASN A 472 9.43 -2.00 -21.95
C ASN A 472 8.56 -3.24 -21.69
N ARG A 473 9.10 -4.19 -20.91
CA ARG A 473 8.45 -5.47 -20.60
C ARG A 473 7.07 -5.34 -19.94
N HIS A 474 6.76 -4.21 -19.30
CA HIS A 474 5.46 -3.98 -18.67
C HIS A 474 4.36 -3.66 -19.71
N LYS A 475 4.73 -3.34 -20.96
CA LYS A 475 3.81 -3.08 -22.09
C LYS A 475 4.13 -4.01 -23.26
N ASN A 476 4.04 -5.31 -23.00
CA ASN A 476 4.44 -6.37 -23.92
C ASN A 476 3.27 -7.00 -24.72
N GLY A 477 2.13 -6.29 -24.84
CA GLY A 477 1.00 -6.73 -25.65
C GLY A 477 -0.04 -7.61 -24.96
N TYR A 478 0.07 -7.80 -23.64
CA TYR A 478 -0.93 -8.50 -22.82
C TYR A 478 -1.86 -7.54 -22.06
N HIS A 479 -3.00 -8.03 -21.57
CA HIS A 479 -3.98 -7.30 -20.73
C HIS A 479 -4.33 -5.89 -21.24
N VAL A 480 -4.44 -5.73 -22.56
CA VAL A 480 -4.57 -4.43 -23.23
C VAL A 480 -5.78 -3.64 -22.71
N HIS A 481 -6.92 -4.31 -22.48
CA HIS A 481 -8.13 -3.68 -21.93
C HIS A 481 -7.90 -3.03 -20.55
N THR A 482 -7.07 -3.63 -19.68
CA THR A 482 -6.74 -3.03 -18.39
C THR A 482 -5.85 -1.80 -18.58
N ASN A 483 -4.85 -1.88 -19.46
CA ASN A 483 -4.01 -0.73 -19.81
C ASN A 483 -4.83 0.46 -20.33
N LEU A 484 -5.73 0.21 -21.29
CA LEU A 484 -6.61 1.22 -21.87
C LEU A 484 -7.49 1.90 -20.82
N THR A 485 -8.13 1.10 -19.96
CA THR A 485 -9.10 1.62 -18.99
C THR A 485 -8.45 2.36 -17.84
N LYS A 486 -7.25 1.95 -17.38
CA LYS A 486 -6.47 2.69 -16.40
C LYS A 486 -5.92 4.00 -16.96
N ALA A 487 -5.52 4.03 -18.24
CA ALA A 487 -5.12 5.27 -18.90
C ALA A 487 -6.30 6.23 -19.05
N ALA A 488 -7.49 5.73 -19.42
CA ALA A 488 -8.71 6.53 -19.48
C ALA A 488 -9.11 7.09 -18.10
N LEU A 489 -8.97 6.31 -17.03
CA LEU A 489 -9.22 6.76 -15.66
C LEU A 489 -8.22 7.86 -15.23
N ASN A 490 -6.95 7.74 -15.60
CA ASN A 490 -5.95 8.79 -15.36
C ASN A 490 -6.27 10.07 -16.13
N MET A 491 -6.72 9.94 -17.38
CA MET A 491 -7.13 11.10 -18.19
C MET A 491 -8.36 11.81 -17.63
N LEU A 492 -9.28 11.07 -17.00
CA LEU A 492 -10.41 11.66 -16.28
C LEU A 492 -9.91 12.55 -15.12
N THR A 493 -8.96 12.07 -14.32
CA THR A 493 -8.32 12.86 -13.26
C THR A 493 -7.65 14.11 -13.83
N GLU A 494 -6.80 13.94 -14.86
CA GLU A 494 -6.05 15.03 -15.51
C GLU A 494 -6.98 16.14 -16.01
N THR A 495 -8.13 15.76 -16.58
CA THR A 495 -9.08 16.69 -17.18
C THR A 495 -9.92 17.42 -16.13
N GLU A 496 -10.45 16.71 -15.13
CA GLU A 496 -11.46 17.26 -14.21
C GLU A 496 -10.88 17.88 -12.94
N ALA A 497 -9.66 17.52 -12.54
CA ALA A 497 -9.13 17.93 -11.24
C ALA A 497 -9.01 19.46 -11.07
N ALA A 498 -8.62 20.18 -12.13
CA ALA A 498 -8.49 21.63 -12.08
C ALA A 498 -9.85 22.34 -11.89
N ALA A 499 -10.88 21.89 -12.60
CA ALA A 499 -12.24 22.41 -12.46
C ALA A 499 -12.81 22.08 -11.08
N ALA A 500 -12.67 20.82 -10.63
CA ALA A 500 -13.11 20.38 -9.31
C ALA A 500 -12.44 21.17 -8.17
N TRP A 501 -11.14 21.49 -8.31
CA TRP A 501 -10.41 22.30 -7.35
C TRP A 501 -10.86 23.77 -7.35
N ARG A 502 -10.93 24.39 -8.53
CA ARG A 502 -11.30 25.80 -8.69
C ARG A 502 -12.73 26.07 -8.22
N ASP A 503 -13.65 25.23 -8.67
CA ASP A 503 -15.09 25.49 -8.55
C ASP A 503 -15.67 24.94 -7.25
N ARG A 504 -15.01 23.95 -6.62
CA ARG A 504 -15.54 23.26 -5.44
C ARG A 504 -14.54 23.00 -4.30
N LYS A 505 -13.25 23.30 -4.49
CA LYS A 505 -12.17 22.89 -3.57
C LYS A 505 -12.14 21.39 -3.29
N VAL A 506 -12.38 20.60 -4.33
CA VAL A 506 -12.28 19.14 -4.28
C VAL A 506 -10.93 18.71 -4.83
N ALA A 507 -10.14 17.99 -4.03
CA ALA A 507 -8.86 17.44 -4.46
C ALA A 507 -9.10 16.10 -5.15
N MET A 508 -8.85 16.03 -6.47
CA MET A 508 -8.99 14.80 -7.25
C MET A 508 -7.61 14.26 -7.66
N ASN A 509 -7.32 12.99 -7.40
CA ASN A 509 -6.05 12.35 -7.77
C ASN A 509 -6.28 10.92 -8.28
N SER A 510 -5.36 10.45 -9.13
CA SER A 510 -5.18 9.04 -9.43
C SER A 510 -4.10 8.47 -8.52
N VAL A 511 -4.25 7.25 -8.02
CA VAL A 511 -3.28 6.63 -7.11
C VAL A 511 -2.96 5.22 -7.54
N ASP A 512 -1.67 4.91 -7.72
CA ASP A 512 -1.12 3.57 -7.79
C ASP A 512 -0.80 3.06 -6.37
N PRO A 513 -1.53 2.04 -5.86
CA PRO A 513 -1.30 1.49 -4.54
C PRO A 513 -0.04 0.61 -4.47
N GLY A 514 0.65 0.39 -5.57
CA GLY A 514 1.80 -0.49 -5.71
C GLY A 514 1.42 -1.95 -5.96
N TYR A 515 2.43 -2.82 -6.01
CA TYR A 515 2.27 -4.21 -6.42
C TYR A 515 1.72 -5.06 -5.28
N LEU A 516 0.46 -5.43 -5.41
CA LEU A 516 -0.35 -6.22 -4.48
C LEU A 516 -1.10 -7.28 -5.27
N SER A 517 -1.28 -8.48 -4.71
CA SER A 517 -1.97 -9.57 -5.42
C SER A 517 -2.73 -10.47 -4.47
N ALA A 518 -3.94 -10.82 -4.89
CA ALA A 518 -4.78 -11.84 -4.27
C ALA A 518 -4.68 -13.19 -5.00
N ALA A 519 -3.81 -13.33 -6.01
CA ALA A 519 -3.69 -14.55 -6.78
C ALA A 519 -3.24 -15.72 -5.89
N LYS A 520 -3.92 -16.87 -6.01
CA LYS A 520 -3.65 -18.07 -5.19
C LYS A 520 -2.19 -18.47 -5.25
N GLU A 521 -1.59 -18.46 -6.44
CA GLU A 521 -0.17 -18.77 -6.65
C GLU A 521 0.75 -17.85 -5.85
N VAL A 522 0.46 -16.54 -5.83
CA VAL A 522 1.25 -15.57 -5.06
C VAL A 522 1.10 -15.80 -3.55
N ILE A 523 -0.11 -16.12 -3.09
CA ILE A 523 -0.40 -16.44 -1.68
C ILE A 523 0.30 -17.73 -1.27
N GLU A 524 0.26 -18.77 -2.11
CA GLU A 524 0.87 -20.07 -1.85
C GLU A 524 2.39 -20.01 -1.89
N ASN A 525 2.98 -19.29 -2.84
CA ASN A 525 4.43 -19.07 -2.90
C ASN A 525 4.94 -18.35 -1.65
N ARG A 526 4.18 -17.36 -1.15
CA ARG A 526 4.47 -16.68 0.12
C ARG A 526 4.47 -17.64 1.31
N LYS A 527 3.53 -18.59 1.34
CA LYS A 527 3.42 -19.59 2.43
C LYS A 527 4.52 -20.65 2.37
N ARG A 528 4.89 -21.10 1.16
CA ARG A 528 5.85 -22.21 0.96
C ARG A 528 7.29 -21.79 1.15
N ASN A 529 7.68 -20.66 0.59
CA ASN A 529 9.10 -20.34 0.46
C ASN A 529 9.66 -19.59 1.66
N GLY A 530 8.81 -18.93 2.49
CA GLY A 530 9.28 -18.01 3.54
C GLY A 530 10.10 -16.81 3.04
N GLU A 531 10.47 -16.83 1.76
CA GLU A 531 11.19 -15.82 1.02
C GLU A 531 10.22 -14.79 0.43
N TRP A 532 10.79 -13.62 0.14
CA TRP A 532 10.18 -12.49 -0.57
C TRP A 532 9.78 -12.81 -2.04
N ASP A 533 9.50 -14.06 -2.40
CA ASP A 533 8.92 -14.35 -3.71
C ASP A 533 7.41 -14.09 -3.64
N GLY A 534 7.04 -12.81 -3.53
CA GLY A 534 5.69 -12.30 -3.28
C GLY A 534 5.61 -10.78 -3.34
N CYS A 535 4.39 -10.24 -3.20
CA CYS A 535 4.13 -8.79 -3.30
C CYS A 535 5.00 -7.98 -2.32
N PRO A 536 5.64 -6.88 -2.78
CA PRO A 536 6.57 -6.08 -1.99
C PRO A 536 5.95 -5.37 -0.79
N ILE A 537 4.64 -5.21 -0.80
CA ILE A 537 3.84 -4.48 0.20
C ILE A 537 2.55 -5.25 0.50
N GLY A 538 1.87 -4.91 1.59
CA GLY A 538 0.61 -5.51 2.01
C GLY A 538 -0.63 -4.66 1.68
N TRP A 539 -1.82 -5.20 1.88
CA TRP A 539 -3.07 -4.47 1.64
C TRP A 539 -3.21 -3.22 2.52
N GLU A 540 -2.71 -3.27 3.76
CA GLU A 540 -2.65 -2.12 4.66
C GLU A 540 -1.77 -0.99 4.11
N ASP A 541 -0.63 -1.31 3.49
CA ASP A 541 0.21 -0.32 2.80
C ASP A 541 -0.48 0.26 1.57
N GLY A 542 -1.17 -0.60 0.81
CA GLY A 542 -1.99 -0.17 -0.33
C GLY A 542 -3.06 0.82 0.09
N ALA A 543 -3.81 0.51 1.16
CA ALA A 543 -4.82 1.39 1.72
C ALA A 543 -4.20 2.72 2.19
N ALA A 544 -3.01 2.67 2.78
CA ALA A 544 -2.28 3.86 3.18
C ALA A 544 -1.95 4.77 2.00
N ARG A 545 -1.52 4.19 0.87
CA ARG A 545 -1.21 4.94 -0.36
C ARG A 545 -2.45 5.60 -0.94
N VAL A 546 -3.55 4.88 -1.01
CA VAL A 546 -4.86 5.40 -1.45
C VAL A 546 -5.29 6.59 -0.60
N LEU A 547 -5.06 6.54 0.71
CA LEU A 547 -5.49 7.57 1.66
C LEU A 547 -4.43 8.66 1.95
N TRP A 548 -3.22 8.56 1.40
CA TRP A 548 -2.14 9.47 1.76
C TRP A 548 -2.44 10.93 1.43
N SER A 549 -2.95 11.22 0.23
CA SER A 549 -3.31 12.60 -0.14
C SER A 549 -4.47 13.14 0.70
N VAL A 550 -5.37 12.25 1.15
CA VAL A 550 -6.46 12.60 2.08
C VAL A 550 -5.87 13.00 3.43
N ALA A 551 -4.95 12.18 3.96
CA ALA A 551 -4.27 12.47 5.23
C ALA A 551 -3.48 13.79 5.20
N VAL A 552 -2.70 14.00 4.13
CA VAL A 552 -1.95 15.26 3.92
C VAL A 552 -2.92 16.45 3.86
N GLY A 553 -3.99 16.34 3.06
CA GLY A 553 -5.02 17.37 2.94
C GLY A 553 -5.72 17.69 4.25
N GLU A 554 -6.14 16.68 5.01
CA GLU A 554 -6.86 16.88 6.27
C GLU A 554 -5.97 17.45 7.37
N SER A 555 -4.67 17.13 7.36
CA SER A 555 -3.67 17.65 8.30
C SER A 555 -3.38 19.16 8.16
N GLY A 556 -3.89 19.81 7.11
CA GLY A 556 -3.67 21.24 6.86
C GLY A 556 -2.27 21.57 6.29
N LYS A 557 -1.46 20.56 5.96
CA LYS A 557 -0.12 20.73 5.37
C LYS A 557 -0.14 21.09 3.88
N GLY A 558 -1.33 21.21 3.28
CA GLY A 558 -1.54 21.49 1.87
C GLY A 558 -2.41 20.46 1.18
N ALA A 559 -2.83 20.78 -0.05
CA ALA A 559 -3.61 19.89 -0.88
C ALA A 559 -2.76 19.38 -2.04
N VAL A 560 -2.82 18.07 -2.27
CA VAL A 560 -2.34 17.43 -3.49
C VAL A 560 -3.56 17.16 -4.36
N TRP A 561 -3.59 17.65 -5.59
CA TRP A 561 -4.69 17.46 -6.54
C TRP A 561 -4.17 17.54 -7.98
N GLY A 562 -4.87 16.87 -8.89
CA GLY A 562 -4.50 16.79 -10.31
C GLY A 562 -3.25 15.97 -10.55
N ARG A 563 -3.00 14.96 -9.71
CA ARG A 563 -1.77 14.16 -9.77
C ARG A 563 -2.06 12.66 -9.90
N PHE A 564 -1.16 11.96 -10.58
CA PHE A 564 -0.95 10.52 -10.49
C PHE A 564 0.08 10.24 -9.39
N LEU A 565 -0.37 9.65 -8.29
CA LEU A 565 0.45 9.38 -7.12
C LEU A 565 0.92 7.94 -7.09
N LYS A 566 2.20 7.74 -6.76
CA LYS A 566 2.81 6.45 -6.52
C LYS A 566 3.82 6.61 -5.40
N ASP A 567 3.96 5.59 -4.57
CA ASP A 567 4.96 5.57 -3.50
C ASP A 567 4.89 6.75 -2.50
N PHE A 568 3.68 7.24 -2.16
CA PHE A 568 3.45 8.42 -1.29
C PHE A 568 4.00 9.74 -1.86
N GLY A 569 4.12 9.84 -3.18
CA GLY A 569 4.55 11.05 -3.87
C GLY A 569 4.01 11.11 -5.30
N MET A 570 4.56 12.03 -6.10
CA MET A 570 4.29 12.06 -7.54
C MET A 570 4.81 10.78 -8.19
N GLY A 571 4.00 10.18 -9.06
CA GLY A 571 4.37 8.95 -9.76
C GLY A 571 5.19 9.18 -11.03
N GLU A 572 5.79 8.09 -11.52
CA GLU A 572 6.55 8.06 -12.77
C GLU A 572 5.67 8.54 -13.94
N GLY A 573 6.21 9.45 -14.77
CA GLY A 573 5.50 10.04 -15.91
C GLY A 573 5.04 11.49 -15.70
N GLU A 574 4.99 11.97 -14.46
CA GLU A 574 4.67 13.37 -14.15
C GLU A 574 5.83 14.36 -14.34
N GLU A 575 7.07 13.87 -14.41
CA GLU A 575 8.27 14.70 -14.64
C GLU A 575 8.23 15.49 -15.96
N ARG A 576 7.30 15.14 -16.87
CA ARG A 576 7.07 15.86 -18.14
C ARG A 576 6.12 17.06 -18.01
N ILE A 577 5.55 17.33 -16.84
CA ILE A 577 4.57 18.40 -16.59
C ILE A 577 5.21 19.54 -15.76
N THR A 578 6.46 19.90 -16.07
CA THR A 578 6.92 21.29 -15.93
C THR A 578 6.80 21.91 -17.32
N ARG A 579 5.62 22.43 -17.65
CA ARG A 579 5.43 23.36 -18.76
C ARG A 579 5.51 24.78 -18.25
#